data_AF-A0A0P7V2V3-F1
#
_entry.id   AF-A0A0P7V2V3-F1
#
_cell.length_a   1.000
_cell.length_b   1.000
_cell.length_c   1.000
_cell.angle_alpha   90.00
_cell.angle_beta   90.00
_cell.angle_gamma   90.00
#
_symmetry.space_group_name_H-M   'P 1'
#
loop_
_entity.id
_entity.type
_entity.pdbx_description
1 polymer ?
#
loop_
_entity_poly.entity_id
_entity_poly.type
_entity_poly.pdbx_seq_one_letter_code
_entity_poly.pdbx_strand_id
1 'polypeptide(L)'
;HEFYYDEVFSEACTNEDVYLTTARPLIQHIFAGGKATCFAYGQTGAGKTYTMLGSPQRPGLYALAGRDIFAQLGQSLSEPSVTKLPEAPLVFLSFFEIYCGQLYDLLDHRK
;
A
#
# COMPACT_ATOMS: atom_id res chain seq x y z
N HIS A 1 -29.29 1.26 -15.28
CA HIS A 1 -28.75 1.31 -13.91
C HIS A 1 -27.51 2.18 -13.95
N GLU A 2 -27.44 3.17 -13.06
CA GLU A 2 -26.27 4.03 -12.88
C GLU A 2 -25.58 3.68 -11.56
N PHE A 3 -24.27 3.77 -11.54
CA PHE A 3 -23.45 3.54 -10.35
C PHE A 3 -22.54 4.74 -10.15
N TYR A 4 -22.35 5.13 -8.89
CA TYR A 4 -21.55 6.27 -8.48
C TYR A 4 -20.39 5.78 -7.63
N TYR A 5 -19.19 6.28 -7.92
CA TYR A 5 -17.95 5.98 -7.24
C TYR A 5 -17.20 7.29 -7.04
N ASP A 6 -16.33 7.35 -6.03
CA ASP A 6 -15.46 8.51 -5.83
C ASP A 6 -14.55 8.70 -7.04
N GLU A 7 -14.04 7.60 -7.61
CA GLU A 7 -13.16 7.60 -8.77
C GLU A 7 -13.37 6.35 -9.64
N VAL A 8 -13.15 6.49 -10.96
CA VAL A 8 -13.27 5.40 -11.94
C VAL A 8 -12.06 5.40 -12.86
N PHE A 9 -11.33 4.28 -12.90
CA PHE A 9 -10.14 4.11 -13.71
C PHE A 9 -10.46 3.31 -14.99
N SER A 10 -10.03 3.82 -16.13
CA SER A 10 -10.14 3.12 -17.41
C SER A 10 -8.93 2.22 -17.67
N GLU A 11 -8.97 1.42 -18.72
CA GLU A 11 -7.84 0.59 -19.17
C GLU A 11 -6.58 1.37 -19.57
N ALA A 12 -6.72 2.68 -19.84
CA ALA A 12 -5.59 3.55 -20.13
C ALA A 12 -4.82 3.96 -18.85
N CYS A 13 -5.44 3.82 -17.67
CA CYS A 13 -4.82 4.17 -16.40
C CYS A 13 -3.80 3.10 -15.98
N THR A 14 -2.66 3.57 -15.48
CA THR A 14 -1.62 2.72 -14.93
C THR A 14 -1.83 2.44 -13.45
N ASN A 15 -1.10 1.46 -12.90
CA ASN A 15 -1.08 1.24 -11.45
C ASN A 15 -0.54 2.47 -10.68
N GLU A 16 0.31 3.29 -11.30
CA GLU A 16 0.81 4.52 -10.69
C GLU A 16 -0.30 5.56 -10.58
N ASP A 17 -1.14 5.71 -11.63
CA ASP A 17 -2.31 6.59 -11.58
C ASP A 17 -3.29 6.16 -10.48
N VAL A 18 -3.59 4.86 -10.40
CA VAL A 18 -4.44 4.30 -9.35
C VAL A 18 -3.85 4.56 -7.97
N TYR A 19 -2.55 4.34 -7.79
CA TYR A 19 -1.85 4.57 -6.52
C TYR A 19 -1.90 6.04 -6.09
N LEU A 20 -1.60 6.97 -7.00
CA LEU A 20 -1.57 8.40 -6.72
C LEU A 20 -2.91 8.93 -6.23
N THR A 21 -4.01 8.45 -6.83
CA THR A 21 -5.36 8.90 -6.50
C THR A 21 -5.91 8.20 -5.25
N THR A 22 -5.59 6.92 -5.03
CA THR A 22 -6.24 6.13 -3.96
C THR A 22 -5.36 5.89 -2.73
N ALA A 23 -4.17 5.33 -2.90
CA ALA A 23 -3.36 4.81 -1.80
C ALA A 23 -2.35 5.84 -1.25
N ARG A 24 -1.86 6.77 -2.08
CA ARG A 24 -0.92 7.81 -1.64
C ARG A 24 -1.48 8.72 -0.52
N PRO A 25 -2.75 9.17 -0.56
CA PRO A 25 -3.35 9.92 0.55
C PRO A 25 -3.38 9.13 1.87
N LEU A 26 -3.52 7.80 1.80
CA LEU A 26 -3.49 6.92 2.96
C LEU A 26 -2.11 6.93 3.65
N ILE A 27 -1.04 7.00 2.88
CA ILE A 27 0.32 7.11 3.42
C ILE A 27 0.46 8.40 4.23
N GLN A 28 0.01 9.53 3.69
CA GLN A 28 0.03 10.81 4.42
C GLN A 28 -0.75 10.72 5.75
N HIS A 29 -1.91 10.03 5.73
CA HIS A 29 -2.70 9.80 6.93
C HIS A 29 -1.95 8.96 7.98
N ILE A 30 -1.20 7.94 7.57
CA ILE A 30 -0.36 7.12 8.46
C ILE A 30 0.73 7.97 9.13
N PHE A 31 1.43 8.82 8.37
CA PHE A 31 2.47 9.71 8.92
C PHE A 31 1.91 10.79 9.86
N ALA A 32 0.63 11.13 9.74
CA ALA A 32 -0.08 11.98 10.69
C ALA A 32 -0.51 11.24 11.98
N GLY A 33 -0.11 9.97 12.17
CA GLY A 33 -0.47 9.14 13.32
C GLY A 33 -1.77 8.35 13.13
N GLY A 34 -2.35 8.36 11.93
CA GLY A 34 -3.56 7.62 11.58
C GLY A 34 -3.32 6.16 11.23
N LYS A 35 -4.41 5.43 10.99
CA LYS A 35 -4.40 4.05 10.49
C LYS A 35 -5.14 4.02 9.17
N ALA A 36 -4.61 3.31 8.19
CA ALA A 36 -5.25 3.17 6.89
C ALA A 36 -5.33 1.71 6.44
N THR A 37 -6.29 1.41 5.58
CA THR A 37 -6.50 0.07 5.03
C THR A 37 -7.01 0.20 3.59
N CYS A 38 -6.49 -0.63 2.70
CA CYS A 38 -6.87 -0.67 1.29
C CYS A 38 -7.15 -2.12 0.90
N PHE A 39 -8.30 -2.35 0.25
CA PHE A 39 -8.71 -3.66 -0.22
C PHE A 39 -8.98 -3.61 -1.72
N ALA A 40 -8.50 -4.62 -2.45
CA ALA A 40 -8.95 -4.88 -3.81
C ALA A 40 -10.06 -5.92 -3.79
N TYR A 41 -11.22 -5.58 -4.35
CA TYR A 41 -12.41 -6.44 -4.38
C TYR A 41 -12.92 -6.62 -5.82
N GLY A 42 -13.49 -7.79 -6.11
CA GLY A 42 -14.00 -8.15 -7.43
C GLY A 42 -13.83 -9.64 -7.75
N GLN A 43 -14.43 -10.10 -8.84
CA GLN A 43 -14.35 -11.51 -9.26
C GLN A 43 -12.93 -11.95 -9.62
N THR A 44 -12.69 -13.26 -9.69
CA THR A 44 -11.43 -13.82 -10.19
C THR A 44 -11.19 -13.36 -11.63
N GLY A 45 -9.95 -12.99 -11.96
CA GLY A 45 -9.60 -12.41 -13.26
C GLY A 45 -9.86 -10.91 -13.40
N ALA A 46 -10.52 -10.25 -12.44
CA ALA A 46 -10.83 -8.80 -12.52
C ALA A 46 -9.63 -7.86 -12.25
N GLY A 47 -8.42 -8.38 -12.05
CA GLY A 47 -7.22 -7.55 -11.86
C GLY A 47 -6.82 -7.23 -10.42
N LYS A 48 -7.49 -7.76 -9.37
CA LYS A 48 -7.12 -7.51 -7.96
C LYS A 48 -5.63 -7.68 -7.66
N THR A 49 -5.04 -8.82 -8.04
CA THR A 49 -3.62 -9.11 -7.85
C THR A 49 -2.74 -8.17 -8.68
N TYR A 50 -3.18 -7.85 -9.90
CA TYR A 50 -2.46 -6.91 -10.77
C TYR A 50 -2.41 -5.50 -10.17
N THR A 51 -3.49 -5.01 -9.56
CA THR A 51 -3.50 -3.71 -8.89
C THR A 51 -2.65 -3.72 -7.62
N MET A 52 -2.82 -4.70 -6.74
CA MET A 52 -2.15 -4.71 -5.44
C MET A 52 -0.66 -5.08 -5.53
N LEU A 53 -0.34 -6.17 -6.24
CA LEU A 53 1.03 -6.70 -6.35
C LEU A 53 1.74 -6.21 -7.62
N GLY A 54 1.02 -6.12 -8.73
CA GLY A 54 1.58 -5.73 -10.03
C GLY A 54 2.37 -6.83 -10.73
N SER A 55 3.25 -6.40 -11.62
CA SER A 55 4.22 -7.24 -12.31
C SER A 55 5.63 -6.64 -12.19
N PRO A 56 6.69 -7.38 -12.54
CA PRO A 56 8.06 -6.85 -12.49
C PRO A 56 8.26 -5.56 -13.29
N GLN A 57 7.53 -5.40 -14.40
CA GLN A 57 7.59 -4.20 -15.26
C GLN A 57 6.64 -3.10 -14.82
N ARG A 58 5.58 -3.43 -14.06
CA ARG A 58 4.54 -2.49 -13.63
C ARG A 58 4.23 -2.75 -12.15
N PRO A 59 4.90 -2.05 -11.22
CA PRO A 59 4.71 -2.27 -9.80
C PRO A 59 3.26 -2.04 -9.39
N GLY A 60 2.76 -2.84 -8.44
CA GLY A 60 1.46 -2.64 -7.82
C GLY A 60 1.52 -1.66 -6.65
N LEU A 61 0.37 -1.44 -6.03
CA LEU A 61 0.20 -0.53 -4.90
C LEU A 61 1.15 -0.85 -3.73
N TYR A 62 1.46 -2.12 -3.43
CA TYR A 62 2.37 -2.48 -2.33
C TYR A 62 3.79 -1.92 -2.53
N ALA A 63 4.35 -2.10 -3.72
CA ALA A 63 5.70 -1.66 -4.02
C ALA A 63 5.80 -0.12 -4.06
N LEU A 64 4.78 0.53 -4.64
CA LEU A 64 4.68 1.99 -4.69
C LEU A 64 4.52 2.60 -3.29
N ALA A 65 3.65 2.04 -2.45
CA ALA A 65 3.46 2.43 -1.07
C ALA A 65 4.75 2.25 -0.25
N GLY A 66 5.42 1.10 -0.38
CA GLY A 66 6.69 0.83 0.30
C GLY A 66 7.74 1.88 -0.06
N ARG A 67 7.91 2.18 -1.35
CA ARG A 67 8.82 3.24 -1.84
C ARG A 67 8.53 4.58 -1.18
N ASP A 68 7.28 5.02 -1.18
CA ASP A 68 6.88 6.32 -0.64
C ASP A 68 7.04 6.39 0.88
N ILE A 69 6.74 5.31 1.61
CA ILE A 69 6.96 5.23 3.06
C ILE A 69 8.45 5.43 3.38
N PHE A 70 9.34 4.68 2.73
CA PHE A 70 10.77 4.83 2.98
C PHE A 70 11.33 6.19 2.52
N ALA A 71 10.80 6.76 1.44
CA ALA A 71 11.16 8.11 1.01
C ALA A 71 10.78 9.17 2.05
N GLN A 72 9.56 9.10 2.62
CA GLN A 72 9.10 10.05 3.66
C GLN A 72 9.86 9.89 4.98
N LEU A 73 10.19 8.65 5.37
CA LEU A 73 11.07 8.40 6.51
C LEU A 73 12.45 9.03 6.31
N GLY A 74 13.05 8.87 5.13
CA GLY A 74 14.34 9.47 4.81
C GLY A 74 14.34 11.00 4.88
N GLN A 75 13.27 11.63 4.39
CA GLN A 75 13.11 13.10 4.46
C GLN A 75 12.98 13.58 5.91
N SER A 76 12.20 12.87 6.73
CA SER A 76 11.98 13.22 8.15
C SER A 76 13.27 13.16 8.98
N LEU A 77 14.21 12.28 8.62
CA LEU A 77 15.53 12.16 9.26
C LEU A 77 16.51 13.25 8.83
N SER A 78 16.28 13.89 7.69
CA SER A 78 17.12 14.97 7.17
C SER A 78 16.74 16.36 7.68
N GLU A 79 15.57 16.51 8.33
CA GLU A 79 15.15 17.78 8.91
C GLU A 79 15.85 18.06 10.26
N PRO A 80 16.58 19.19 10.39
CA PRO A 80 17.30 19.53 11.63
C PRO A 80 16.40 19.72 12.85
N SER A 81 15.10 19.98 12.64
CA SER A 81 14.09 20.17 13.69
C SER A 81 13.61 18.86 14.32
N VAL A 82 13.83 17.71 13.66
CA VAL A 82 13.39 16.36 14.09
C VAL A 82 14.50 15.62 14.85
N THR A 83 15.54 16.33 15.30
CA THR A 83 16.55 15.84 16.27
C THR A 83 15.99 15.55 17.68
N LYS A 84 14.66 15.44 17.84
CA LYS A 84 13.96 15.22 19.12
C LYS A 84 13.21 13.89 19.23
N LEU A 85 13.24 13.00 18.23
CA LEU A 85 12.86 11.61 18.50
C LEU A 85 14.07 10.89 19.11
N PRO A 86 13.96 10.33 20.32
CA PRO A 86 15.08 9.65 20.99
C PRO A 86 15.54 8.38 20.26
N GLU A 87 14.75 7.86 19.31
CA GLU A 87 15.02 6.60 18.60
C GLU A 87 14.67 6.72 17.11
N ALA A 88 15.40 5.98 16.27
CA ALA A 88 15.13 5.89 14.84
C ALA A 88 13.75 5.25 14.57
N PRO A 89 13.02 5.69 13.53
CA PRO A 89 11.71 5.12 13.23
C PRO A 89 11.84 3.63 12.85
N LEU A 90 11.09 2.79 13.55
CA LEU A 90 11.02 1.35 13.31
C LEU A 90 9.89 1.03 12.34
N VAL A 91 10.18 0.20 11.34
CA VAL A 91 9.20 -0.31 10.38
C VAL A 91 9.10 -1.81 10.54
N PHE A 92 7.89 -2.29 10.80
CA PHE A 92 7.58 -3.72 10.86
C PHE A 92 6.67 -4.09 9.67
N LEU A 93 6.90 -5.27 9.11
CA LEU A 93 6.11 -5.80 8.00
C LEU A 93 5.66 -7.22 8.34
N SER A 94 4.42 -7.52 8.00
CA SER A 94 3.86 -8.86 8.14
C SER A 94 3.03 -9.17 6.90
N PHE A 95 3.04 -10.42 6.44
CA PHE A 95 2.31 -10.82 5.24
C PHE A 95 1.64 -12.16 5.48
N PHE A 96 0.32 -12.20 5.40
CA PHE A 96 -0.48 -13.35 5.76
C PHE A 96 -1.49 -13.70 4.66
N GLU A 97 -1.84 -14.98 4.60
CA GLU A 97 -2.96 -15.49 3.82
C GLU A 97 -4.03 -16.04 4.75
N ILE A 98 -5.28 -15.62 4.54
CA ILE A 98 -6.44 -16.23 5.19
C ILE A 98 -7.11 -17.13 4.15
N TYR A 99 -7.06 -18.45 4.36
CA TYR A 99 -7.65 -19.43 3.46
C TYR A 99 -8.42 -20.49 4.24
N CYS A 100 -9.69 -20.70 3.88
CA CYS A 100 -10.60 -21.64 4.56
C CYS A 100 -10.66 -21.47 6.10
N GLY A 101 -10.61 -20.21 6.58
CA GLY A 101 -10.65 -19.91 8.01
C GLY A 101 -9.35 -20.21 8.76
N GLN A 102 -8.27 -20.54 8.05
CA GLN A 102 -6.92 -20.71 8.60
C GLN A 102 -6.07 -19.50 8.19
N LEU A 103 -5.16 -19.09 9.09
CA LEU A 103 -4.19 -18.02 8.87
C LEU A 103 -2.83 -18.66 8.61
N TYR A 104 -2.15 -18.22 7.55
CA TYR A 104 -0.83 -18.71 7.16
C TYR A 104 0.15 -17.54 7.07
N ASP A 105 1.32 -17.67 7.71
CA ASP A 105 2.40 -16.69 7.58
C ASP A 105 3.16 -16.89 6.26
N LEU A 106 3.06 -15.92 5.35
CA LEU A 106 3.70 -15.99 4.04
C LEU A 106 5.21 -15.67 4.10
N LEU A 107 5.71 -15.17 5.22
CA LEU A 107 7.13 -14.90 5.46
C LEU A 107 7.83 -16.04 6.23
N ASP A 108 7.10 -16.85 7.01
CA ASP A 108 7.62 -18.05 7.67
C ASP A 108 6.99 -19.34 7.11
N HIS A 109 7.28 -19.65 5.84
CA HIS A 109 6.99 -20.94 5.21
C HIS A 109 5.53 -21.45 5.31
N ARG A 110 4.54 -20.55 5.43
CA ARG A 110 3.11 -20.88 5.61
C ARG A 110 2.84 -21.75 6.85
N LYS A 111 3.58 -21.51 7.94
CA LYS A 111 3.19 -22.00 9.27
C LYS A 111 1.97 -21.25 9.80
#